data_AF-A0A946Z093-F1
#
_entry.id   AF-A0A946Z093-F1
#
_cell.length_a   1.000
_cell.length_b   1.000
_cell.length_c   1.000
_cell.angle_alpha   90.00
_cell.angle_beta   90.00
_cell.angle_gamma   90.00
#
_symmetry.space_group_name_H-M   'P 1'
#
loop_
_entity.id
_entity.type
_entity.pdbx_description
1 polymer ?
#
loop_
_entity_poly.entity_id
_entity_poly.type
_entity_poly.pdbx_seq_one_letter_code
_entity_poly.pdbx_strand_id
1 'polypeptide(L)'
;MTDQSRFSEALDYHSRGRPGKIEIRATKPTATQADLSLAYTPGVAEPSLEIARDPDLAFRYTNRGNLVAVVSNGTAVLGLGNIGPLGSKPVMEGKAVLFKRFADIDVFDIEVGSEDPEDIIRFCELLEPTVAGINLEDIKAPEAFYIEETLNQRLGIPVFHDDQHGTAIIGGAAFMNALEIAGKDAADAKVVFNGAGAAGIATAKFFLTLGVKAENLTMCDSHGVIYAGRDPMTPVKEPFARDTEARTLADAMVGADAFVGVSIGGAVDGDMVRSMADNPIVFALANPNPEIPYPDAIASRPDVIAATGRSDFPNQVNNVLGFPFIFRGALDVRARAITESMKVAASKALAQLAKEPVHEGVLKAYDIDRLEYGREYLIPKPFDPRVLWYVAPAVAQAATDEGLAQLPLEDAAAYTESLKRRFQASYALMRRVTVKARERAMRVVYPHGADIRVIRAARRVVDEGIAEPIILGRVGEVGRLAAERGIELDGVEVIDPHQE
;
A
#
# COMPACT_ATOMS: atom_id res chain seq x y z
N MET A 1 -23.24 -27.50 18.06
CA MET A 1 -22.49 -26.71 19.07
C MET A 1 -21.74 -25.64 18.31
N THR A 2 -22.35 -24.47 18.15
CA THR A 2 -21.77 -23.32 17.45
C THR A 2 -20.80 -22.61 18.38
N ASP A 3 -19.57 -22.49 17.93
CA ASP A 3 -18.45 -21.87 18.63
C ASP A 3 -18.82 -20.47 19.14
N GLN A 4 -18.73 -20.28 20.45
CA GLN A 4 -19.01 -19.02 21.12
C GLN A 4 -17.92 -18.01 20.76
N SER A 5 -18.28 -16.96 20.01
CA SER A 5 -17.79 -15.58 20.18
C SER A 5 -16.28 -15.45 20.47
N ARG A 6 -15.43 -15.88 19.54
CA ARG A 6 -14.01 -15.50 19.58
C ARG A 6 -13.92 -14.00 19.28
N PHE A 7 -13.48 -13.20 20.26
CA PHE A 7 -13.29 -11.75 20.10
C PHE A 7 -12.38 -11.49 18.89
N SER A 8 -12.86 -10.65 17.97
CA SER A 8 -12.08 -10.20 16.83
C SER A 8 -11.65 -8.76 17.07
N GLU A 9 -10.36 -8.55 17.31
CA GLU A 9 -9.77 -7.22 17.41
C GLU A 9 -10.04 -6.36 16.18
N ALA A 10 -10.08 -6.97 15.00
CA ALA A 10 -10.41 -6.27 13.76
C ALA A 10 -11.85 -5.76 13.75
N LEU A 11 -12.82 -6.56 14.22
CA LEU A 11 -14.22 -6.11 14.30
C LEU A 11 -14.41 -5.05 15.40
N ASP A 12 -13.76 -5.19 16.55
CA ASP A 12 -13.73 -4.14 17.59
C ASP A 12 -13.13 -2.85 17.05
N TYR A 13 -12.01 -2.94 16.31
CA TYR A 13 -11.35 -1.78 15.70
C TYR A 13 -12.28 -0.98 14.77
N HIS A 14 -13.09 -1.65 13.94
CA HIS A 14 -14.00 -0.98 12.99
C HIS A 14 -15.31 -0.48 13.62
N SER A 15 -15.76 -1.07 14.73
CA SER A 15 -17.05 -0.75 15.35
C SER A 15 -16.96 0.18 16.56
N ARG A 16 -15.80 0.22 17.22
CA ARG A 16 -15.60 0.94 18.48
C ARG A 16 -15.60 2.45 18.28
N GLY A 17 -16.44 3.14 19.05
CA GLY A 17 -16.56 4.59 19.00
C GLY A 17 -17.42 5.03 17.83
N ARG A 18 -16.84 5.77 16.88
CA ARG A 18 -17.50 6.11 15.62
C ARG A 18 -17.20 4.97 14.63
N PRO A 19 -18.22 4.27 14.08
CA PRO A 19 -18.00 3.20 13.12
C PRO A 19 -17.28 3.66 11.85
N GLY A 20 -16.49 2.76 11.26
CA GLY A 20 -15.66 3.04 10.09
C GLY A 20 -14.31 3.65 10.48
N LYS A 21 -13.49 3.97 9.48
CA LYS A 21 -12.10 4.42 9.68
C LYS A 21 -11.84 5.87 9.27
N ILE A 22 -12.81 6.51 8.65
CA ILE A 22 -12.67 7.85 8.09
C ILE A 22 -13.81 8.78 8.51
N GLU A 23 -13.54 10.07 8.46
CA GLU A 23 -14.54 11.12 8.64
C GLU A 23 -14.12 12.38 7.87
N ILE A 24 -15.10 13.21 7.53
CA ILE A 24 -14.85 14.51 6.92
C ILE A 24 -14.68 15.55 8.04
N ARG A 25 -13.62 16.36 7.94
CA ARG A 25 -13.33 17.47 8.86
C ARG A 25 -13.16 18.77 8.08
N ALA A 26 -13.74 19.86 8.59
CA ALA A 26 -13.52 21.19 8.03
C ALA A 26 -12.07 21.64 8.26
N THR A 27 -11.45 22.21 7.23
CA THR A 27 -10.07 22.73 7.28
C THR A 27 -10.00 24.22 7.60
N LYS A 28 -11.14 24.92 7.56
CA LYS A 28 -11.28 26.34 7.87
C LYS A 28 -12.11 26.52 9.16
N PRO A 29 -11.90 27.61 9.92
CA PRO A 29 -12.76 27.94 11.06
C PRO A 29 -14.23 28.02 10.65
N THR A 30 -15.11 27.61 11.57
CA THR A 30 -16.58 27.64 11.40
C THR A 30 -17.28 28.01 12.71
N ALA A 31 -16.61 28.76 13.60
CA ALA A 31 -17.06 29.01 14.96
C ALA A 31 -17.89 30.30 15.10
N THR A 32 -17.79 31.21 14.14
CA THR A 32 -18.44 32.53 14.19
C THR A 32 -19.35 32.78 12.99
N GLN A 33 -20.21 33.79 13.08
CA GLN A 33 -21.01 34.27 11.95
C GLN A 33 -20.13 34.74 10.78
N ALA A 34 -19.00 35.39 11.10
CA ALA A 34 -18.03 35.80 10.09
C ALA A 34 -17.44 34.58 9.35
N ASP A 35 -17.05 33.54 10.09
CA ASP A 35 -16.56 32.29 9.51
C ASP A 35 -17.60 31.64 8.58
N LEU A 36 -18.85 31.53 9.04
CA LEU A 36 -19.94 30.96 8.24
C LEU A 36 -20.22 31.79 6.97
N SER A 37 -20.13 33.12 7.06
CA SER A 37 -20.33 34.00 5.91
C SER A 37 -19.25 33.86 4.83
N LEU A 38 -18.06 33.37 5.19
CA LEU A 38 -16.96 33.08 4.28
C LEU A 38 -17.02 31.63 3.76
N ALA A 39 -17.31 30.67 4.64
CA ALA A 39 -17.41 29.26 4.30
C ALA A 39 -18.65 28.94 3.44
N TYR A 40 -19.70 29.75 3.56
CA TYR A 40 -20.94 29.60 2.81
C TYR A 40 -21.46 30.97 2.33
N THR A 41 -22.77 31.17 2.29
CA THR A 41 -23.35 32.40 1.79
C THR A 41 -23.12 33.59 2.73
N PRO A 42 -22.82 34.78 2.18
CA PRO A 42 -22.69 35.08 0.75
C PRO A 42 -21.27 34.84 0.17
N GLY A 43 -20.23 34.68 0.99
CA GLY A 43 -18.83 34.70 0.57
C GLY A 43 -18.42 33.59 -0.41
N VAL A 44 -19.02 32.40 -0.31
CA VAL A 44 -18.75 31.26 -1.21
C VAL A 44 -19.05 31.58 -2.69
N ALA A 45 -19.89 32.58 -2.96
CA ALA A 45 -20.19 33.01 -4.32
C ALA A 45 -18.94 33.54 -5.06
N GLU A 46 -18.00 34.16 -4.35
CA GLU A 46 -16.77 34.71 -4.94
C GLU A 46 -15.90 33.62 -5.60
N PRO A 47 -15.42 32.59 -4.88
CA PRO A 47 -14.64 31.52 -5.51
C PRO A 47 -15.44 30.76 -6.57
N SER A 48 -16.76 30.59 -6.42
CA SER A 48 -17.60 29.96 -7.45
C SER A 48 -17.62 30.75 -8.77
N LEU A 49 -17.76 32.08 -8.70
CA LEU A 49 -17.75 32.93 -9.89
C LEU A 49 -16.35 33.02 -10.53
N GLU A 50 -15.29 33.01 -9.72
CA GLU A 50 -13.91 32.94 -10.22
C GLU A 50 -13.66 31.63 -10.97
N ILE A 51 -14.06 30.48 -10.41
CA ILE A 51 -13.93 29.17 -11.08
C ILE A 51 -14.78 29.09 -12.35
N ALA A 52 -15.97 29.69 -12.36
CA ALA A 52 -16.80 29.75 -13.56
C ALA A 52 -16.16 30.56 -14.70
N ARG A 53 -15.29 31.53 -14.38
CA ARG A 53 -14.50 32.30 -15.35
C ARG A 53 -13.24 31.56 -15.79
N ASP A 54 -12.58 30.89 -14.86
CA ASP A 54 -11.36 30.11 -15.09
C ASP A 54 -11.41 28.79 -14.29
N PRO A 55 -11.75 27.66 -14.95
CA PRO A 55 -11.88 26.36 -14.30
C PRO A 55 -10.61 25.88 -13.58
N ASP A 56 -9.41 26.33 -13.99
CA ASP A 56 -8.15 25.93 -13.34
C ASP A 56 -8.05 26.42 -11.90
N LEU A 57 -8.79 27.48 -11.55
CA LEU A 57 -8.86 27.99 -10.18
C LEU A 57 -9.54 27.02 -9.22
N ALA A 58 -10.20 25.95 -9.71
CA ALA A 58 -10.71 24.88 -8.87
C ALA A 58 -9.59 24.22 -8.04
N PHE A 59 -8.38 24.08 -8.60
CA PHE A 59 -7.21 23.56 -7.87
C PHE A 59 -6.71 24.50 -6.78
N ARG A 60 -7.09 25.78 -6.81
CA ARG A 60 -6.67 26.80 -5.85
C ARG A 60 -7.69 27.01 -4.75
N TYR A 61 -8.97 27.09 -5.10
CA TYR A 61 -10.04 27.47 -4.17
C TYR A 61 -10.83 26.31 -3.61
N THR A 62 -10.54 25.07 -4.04
CA THR A 62 -11.19 23.85 -3.53
C THR A 62 -10.16 22.82 -3.10
N ASN A 63 -10.60 21.71 -2.51
CA ASN A 63 -9.75 20.58 -2.18
C ASN A 63 -9.45 19.66 -3.40
N ARG A 64 -9.99 19.96 -4.60
CA ARG A 64 -9.84 19.15 -5.83
C ARG A 64 -8.41 18.66 -6.03
N GLY A 65 -7.43 19.56 -5.93
CA GLY A 65 -6.02 19.26 -6.21
C GLY A 65 -5.33 18.27 -5.26
N ASN A 66 -5.97 17.93 -4.14
CA ASN A 66 -5.46 16.95 -3.17
C ASN A 66 -6.40 15.75 -2.98
N LEU A 67 -7.51 15.71 -3.72
CA LEU A 67 -8.56 14.72 -3.54
C LEU A 67 -8.45 13.61 -4.60
N VAL A 68 -8.37 12.36 -4.14
CA VAL A 68 -8.39 11.15 -4.97
C VAL A 68 -9.67 10.37 -4.72
N ALA A 69 -10.28 9.83 -5.78
CA ALA A 69 -11.34 8.84 -5.63
C ALA A 69 -10.74 7.44 -5.62
N VAL A 70 -10.98 6.67 -4.56
CA VAL A 70 -10.74 5.22 -4.56
C VAL A 70 -12.02 4.55 -5.02
N VAL A 71 -12.02 3.99 -6.23
CA VAL A 71 -13.22 3.45 -6.90
C VAL A 71 -13.12 1.93 -6.99
N SER A 72 -14.14 1.25 -6.50
CA SER A 72 -14.26 -0.21 -6.57
C SER A 72 -15.71 -0.63 -6.81
N ASN A 73 -15.92 -1.80 -7.41
CA ASN A 73 -17.23 -2.49 -7.41
C ASN A 73 -17.24 -3.74 -6.51
N GLY A 74 -16.12 -4.03 -5.83
CA GLY A 74 -15.98 -5.15 -4.89
C GLY A 74 -15.98 -6.53 -5.55
N THR A 75 -15.63 -6.63 -6.83
CA THR A 75 -15.66 -7.90 -7.59
C THR A 75 -14.41 -8.76 -7.40
N ALA A 76 -13.31 -8.21 -6.87
CA ALA A 76 -12.06 -8.93 -6.63
C ALA A 76 -11.37 -8.49 -5.33
N VAL A 77 -12.10 -8.48 -4.21
CA VAL A 77 -11.57 -7.95 -2.94
C VAL A 77 -10.56 -8.91 -2.33
N LEU A 78 -9.27 -8.51 -2.32
CA LEU A 78 -8.18 -9.30 -1.77
C LEU A 78 -8.18 -10.74 -2.32
N GLY A 79 -8.05 -11.75 -1.45
CA GLY A 79 -8.25 -13.17 -1.78
C GLY A 79 -9.68 -13.67 -1.56
N LEU A 80 -10.65 -12.77 -1.31
CA LEU A 80 -12.05 -13.11 -1.00
C LEU A 80 -12.94 -13.21 -2.24
N GLY A 81 -12.49 -12.65 -3.37
CA GLY A 81 -13.23 -12.64 -4.62
C GLY A 81 -14.36 -11.60 -4.62
N ASN A 82 -15.46 -11.92 -5.30
CA ASN A 82 -16.60 -11.00 -5.41
C ASN A 82 -17.45 -11.05 -4.13
N ILE A 83 -17.31 -10.02 -3.29
CA ILE A 83 -18.12 -9.81 -2.08
C ILE A 83 -19.02 -8.57 -2.20
N GLY A 84 -19.08 -7.99 -3.40
CA GLY A 84 -19.88 -6.82 -3.74
C GLY A 84 -19.36 -5.51 -3.13
N PRO A 85 -19.96 -4.38 -3.55
CA PRO A 85 -19.53 -3.04 -3.16
C PRO A 85 -19.52 -2.83 -1.65
N LEU A 86 -20.61 -3.21 -0.94
CA LEU A 86 -20.68 -3.04 0.52
C LEU A 86 -19.65 -3.92 1.27
N GLY A 87 -19.35 -5.11 0.75
CA GLY A 87 -18.32 -5.97 1.32
C GLY A 87 -16.92 -5.38 1.16
N SER A 88 -16.68 -4.63 0.07
CA SER A 88 -15.40 -3.98 -0.21
C SER A 88 -15.14 -2.72 0.63
N LYS A 89 -16.20 -2.07 1.13
CA LYS A 89 -16.11 -0.77 1.81
C LYS A 89 -15.06 -0.68 2.91
N PRO A 90 -14.93 -1.66 3.83
CA PRO A 90 -13.84 -1.62 4.81
C PRO A 90 -12.45 -1.57 4.14
N VAL A 91 -12.21 -2.26 3.03
CA VAL A 91 -10.92 -2.21 2.33
C VAL A 91 -10.67 -0.82 1.74
N MET A 92 -11.69 -0.22 1.11
CA MET A 92 -11.61 1.11 0.50
C MET A 92 -11.36 2.22 1.54
N GLU A 93 -12.05 2.20 2.68
CA GLU A 93 -11.75 3.09 3.81
C GLU A 93 -10.31 2.89 4.31
N GLY A 94 -9.80 1.65 4.25
CA GLY A 94 -8.41 1.34 4.58
C GLY A 94 -7.44 2.05 3.63
N LYS A 95 -7.67 1.99 2.32
CA LYS A 95 -6.87 2.71 1.31
C LYS A 95 -6.89 4.21 1.56
N ALA A 96 -8.04 4.79 1.88
CA ALA A 96 -8.16 6.20 2.25
C ALA A 96 -7.27 6.58 3.45
N VAL A 97 -7.26 5.74 4.51
CA VAL A 97 -6.36 5.94 5.66
C VAL A 97 -4.89 5.92 5.24
N LEU A 98 -4.49 5.01 4.36
CA LEU A 98 -3.10 4.87 3.92
C LEU A 98 -2.67 6.08 3.06
N PHE A 99 -3.49 6.52 2.10
CA PHE A 99 -3.27 7.74 1.33
C PHE A 99 -3.05 8.95 2.24
N LYS A 100 -3.95 9.15 3.22
CA LYS A 100 -3.86 10.27 4.15
C LYS A 100 -2.64 10.18 5.05
N ARG A 101 -2.36 8.98 5.59
CA ARG A 101 -1.30 8.75 6.56
C ARG A 101 0.09 8.92 5.97
N PHE A 102 0.32 8.39 4.77
CA PHE A 102 1.65 8.31 4.17
C PHE A 102 1.97 9.44 3.20
N ALA A 103 0.96 10.03 2.57
CA ALA A 103 1.15 11.04 1.52
C ALA A 103 0.32 12.33 1.71
N ASP A 104 -0.45 12.45 2.80
CA ASP A 104 -1.35 13.57 3.07
C ASP A 104 -2.34 13.84 1.92
N ILE A 105 -2.86 12.76 1.32
CA ILE A 105 -3.85 12.79 0.25
C ILE A 105 -5.23 12.56 0.86
N ASP A 106 -6.19 13.42 0.49
CA ASP A 106 -7.57 13.27 0.89
C ASP A 106 -8.27 12.31 -0.08
N VAL A 107 -9.17 11.48 0.44
CA VAL A 107 -9.80 10.41 -0.35
C VAL A 107 -11.30 10.38 -0.14
N PHE A 108 -12.03 10.17 -1.24
CA PHE A 108 -13.37 9.58 -1.19
C PHE A 108 -13.27 8.11 -1.61
N ASP A 109 -13.68 7.21 -0.73
CA ASP A 109 -13.97 5.82 -1.04
C ASP A 109 -15.35 5.73 -1.71
N ILE A 110 -15.39 5.14 -2.90
CA ILE A 110 -16.57 5.09 -3.75
C ILE A 110 -16.80 3.63 -4.20
N GLU A 111 -17.80 3.01 -3.57
CA GLU A 111 -18.22 1.66 -3.93
C GLU A 111 -19.38 1.71 -4.95
N VAL A 112 -19.08 1.36 -6.21
CA VAL A 112 -20.03 1.40 -7.33
C VAL A 112 -20.88 0.14 -7.34
N GLY A 113 -22.20 0.32 -7.32
CA GLY A 113 -23.20 -0.75 -7.32
C GLY A 113 -23.47 -1.41 -8.68
N SER A 114 -22.47 -1.47 -9.58
CA SER A 114 -22.60 -2.08 -10.90
C SER A 114 -21.38 -2.96 -11.22
N GLU A 115 -21.64 -4.12 -11.83
CA GLU A 115 -20.61 -4.99 -12.41
C GLU A 115 -20.35 -4.67 -13.89
N ASP A 116 -21.15 -3.81 -14.52
CA ASP A 116 -20.93 -3.40 -15.91
C ASP A 116 -19.73 -2.43 -15.98
N PRO A 117 -18.67 -2.75 -16.74
CA PRO A 117 -17.54 -1.86 -16.93
C PRO A 117 -17.91 -0.48 -17.44
N GLU A 118 -18.92 -0.38 -18.31
CA GLU A 118 -19.35 0.91 -18.89
C GLU A 118 -19.95 1.84 -17.83
N ASP A 119 -20.67 1.28 -16.85
CA ASP A 119 -21.22 2.08 -15.75
C ASP A 119 -20.09 2.68 -14.89
N ILE A 120 -19.03 1.90 -14.64
CA ILE A 120 -17.87 2.36 -13.87
C ILE A 120 -17.11 3.44 -14.65
N ILE A 121 -16.87 3.22 -15.94
CA ILE A 121 -16.21 4.20 -16.82
C ILE A 121 -16.99 5.51 -16.82
N ARG A 122 -18.29 5.44 -17.10
CA ARG A 122 -19.18 6.61 -17.13
C ARG A 122 -19.23 7.33 -15.79
N PHE A 123 -19.27 6.58 -14.69
CA PHE A 123 -19.26 7.16 -13.35
C PHE A 123 -17.97 7.97 -13.10
N CYS A 124 -16.81 7.39 -13.43
CA CYS A 124 -15.51 8.05 -13.29
C CYS A 124 -15.40 9.31 -14.17
N GLU A 125 -15.89 9.27 -15.42
CA GLU A 125 -15.97 10.45 -16.31
C GLU A 125 -16.80 11.58 -15.69
N LEU A 126 -17.96 11.25 -15.09
CA LEU A 126 -18.81 12.24 -14.43
C LEU A 126 -18.20 12.76 -13.12
N LEU A 127 -17.35 11.96 -12.46
CA LEU A 127 -16.67 12.32 -11.22
C LEU A 127 -15.44 13.20 -11.45
N GLU A 128 -14.86 13.19 -12.66
CA GLU A 128 -13.62 13.91 -12.99
C GLU A 128 -13.58 15.36 -12.49
N PRO A 129 -14.64 16.19 -12.55
CA PRO A 129 -14.63 17.57 -12.03
C PRO A 129 -14.53 17.71 -10.50
N THR A 130 -14.65 16.61 -9.75
CA THR A 130 -14.52 16.60 -8.27
C THR A 130 -13.09 16.30 -7.81
N VAL A 131 -12.42 15.34 -8.46
CA VAL A 131 -11.15 14.77 -7.99
C VAL A 131 -9.98 15.10 -8.91
N ALA A 132 -8.75 15.04 -8.39
CA ALA A 132 -7.53 15.21 -9.18
C ALA A 132 -6.85 13.88 -9.55
N GLY A 133 -7.44 12.74 -9.16
CA GLY A 133 -6.98 11.42 -9.58
C GLY A 133 -7.96 10.33 -9.18
N ILE A 134 -7.88 9.19 -9.87
CA ILE A 134 -8.73 8.02 -9.62
C ILE A 134 -7.83 6.80 -9.37
N ASN A 135 -7.97 6.18 -8.21
CA ASN A 135 -7.36 4.91 -7.86
C ASN A 135 -8.41 3.80 -8.01
N LEU A 136 -8.26 2.95 -9.03
CA LEU A 136 -9.10 1.75 -9.20
C LEU A 136 -8.60 0.63 -8.28
N GLU A 137 -9.53 -0.07 -7.64
CA GLU A 137 -9.21 -1.06 -6.61
C GLU A 137 -10.19 -2.24 -6.63
N ASP A 138 -9.69 -3.47 -6.42
CA ASP A 138 -10.49 -4.68 -6.21
C ASP A 138 -11.55 -4.94 -7.32
N ILE A 139 -11.18 -4.67 -8.58
CA ILE A 139 -12.00 -4.95 -9.77
C ILE A 139 -11.45 -6.20 -10.47
N LYS A 140 -12.33 -7.15 -10.83
CA LYS A 140 -11.93 -8.40 -11.48
C LYS A 140 -11.37 -8.17 -12.89
N ALA A 141 -10.46 -9.04 -13.32
CA ALA A 141 -10.05 -9.14 -14.71
C ALA A 141 -11.01 -10.07 -15.51
N PRO A 142 -11.18 -9.84 -16.84
CA PRO A 142 -10.45 -8.87 -17.67
C PRO A 142 -10.99 -7.44 -17.63
N GLU A 143 -12.14 -7.19 -17.01
CA GLU A 143 -12.84 -5.90 -17.00
C GLU A 143 -11.97 -4.76 -16.45
N ALA A 144 -11.19 -5.02 -15.40
CA ALA A 144 -10.27 -4.06 -14.81
C ALA A 144 -9.28 -3.43 -15.82
N PHE A 145 -8.79 -4.21 -16.78
CA PHE A 145 -7.89 -3.70 -17.84
C PHE A 145 -8.63 -2.75 -18.78
N TYR A 146 -9.82 -3.16 -19.23
CA TYR A 146 -10.63 -2.36 -20.13
C TYR A 146 -11.05 -1.02 -19.51
N ILE A 147 -11.44 -1.05 -18.23
CA ILE A 147 -11.80 0.16 -17.47
C ILE A 147 -10.60 1.10 -17.35
N GLU A 148 -9.45 0.59 -16.91
CA GLU A 148 -8.26 1.42 -16.73
C GLU A 148 -7.76 2.01 -18.06
N GLU A 149 -7.68 1.21 -19.12
CA GLU A 149 -7.24 1.67 -20.43
C GLU A 149 -8.17 2.75 -20.98
N THR A 150 -9.49 2.52 -20.90
CA THR A 150 -10.48 3.48 -21.38
C THR A 150 -10.42 4.79 -20.60
N LEU A 151 -10.31 4.73 -19.27
CA LEU A 151 -10.24 5.93 -18.44
C LEU A 151 -8.95 6.72 -18.66
N ASN A 152 -7.80 6.06 -18.80
CA ASN A 152 -6.55 6.75 -19.13
C ASN A 152 -6.59 7.45 -20.50
N GLN A 153 -7.39 6.97 -21.45
CA GLN A 153 -7.56 7.61 -22.76
C GLN A 153 -8.53 8.80 -22.73
N ARG A 154 -9.51 8.78 -21.82
CA ARG A 154 -10.62 9.73 -21.84
C ARG A 154 -10.53 10.84 -20.79
N LEU A 155 -9.89 10.59 -19.65
CA LEU A 155 -9.77 11.57 -18.57
C LEU A 155 -8.54 12.45 -18.72
N GLY A 156 -8.60 13.68 -18.20
CA GLY A 156 -7.49 14.61 -18.09
C GLY A 156 -6.73 14.53 -16.75
N ILE A 157 -7.02 13.52 -15.93
CA ILE A 157 -6.46 13.28 -14.59
C ILE A 157 -5.87 11.86 -14.50
N PRO A 158 -4.89 11.62 -13.62
CA PRO A 158 -4.25 10.32 -13.48
C PRO A 158 -5.21 9.25 -13.00
N VAL A 159 -5.21 8.12 -13.70
CA VAL A 159 -5.91 6.89 -13.32
C VAL A 159 -4.89 5.79 -13.08
N PHE A 160 -5.04 5.07 -11.97
CA PHE A 160 -4.10 4.02 -11.59
C PHE A 160 -4.85 2.87 -10.92
N HIS A 161 -4.65 1.66 -11.41
CA HIS A 161 -5.15 0.45 -10.76
C HIS A 161 -4.08 -0.16 -9.84
N ASP A 162 -4.30 -0.12 -8.52
CA ASP A 162 -3.27 -0.54 -7.55
C ASP A 162 -2.98 -2.05 -7.60
N ASP A 163 -4.00 -2.91 -7.73
CA ASP A 163 -3.76 -4.36 -7.78
C ASP A 163 -2.93 -4.81 -8.99
N GLN A 164 -3.02 -4.08 -10.10
CA GLN A 164 -2.25 -4.37 -11.31
C GLN A 164 -0.83 -3.85 -11.19
N HIS A 165 -0.67 -2.56 -10.87
CA HIS A 165 0.61 -1.86 -10.98
C HIS A 165 1.38 -1.79 -9.66
N GLY A 166 0.70 -1.81 -8.51
CA GLY A 166 1.34 -1.80 -7.20
C GLY A 166 2.28 -2.99 -7.02
N THR A 167 1.78 -4.20 -7.26
CA THR A 167 2.58 -5.43 -7.23
C THR A 167 3.76 -5.35 -8.21
N ALA A 168 3.51 -4.83 -9.42
CA ALA A 168 4.51 -4.69 -10.46
C ALA A 168 5.67 -3.76 -10.04
N ILE A 169 5.35 -2.58 -9.51
CA ILE A 169 6.33 -1.56 -9.16
C ILE A 169 7.18 -1.99 -7.95
N ILE A 170 6.53 -2.50 -6.90
CA ILE A 170 7.23 -2.90 -5.66
C ILE A 170 8.00 -4.21 -5.90
N GLY A 171 7.39 -5.16 -6.61
CA GLY A 171 8.05 -6.39 -7.04
C GLY A 171 9.25 -6.09 -7.95
N GLY A 172 9.10 -5.15 -8.89
CA GLY A 172 10.20 -4.70 -9.75
C GLY A 172 11.36 -4.06 -8.97
N ALA A 173 11.05 -3.28 -7.92
CA ALA A 173 12.06 -2.67 -7.07
C ALA A 173 12.87 -3.72 -6.31
N ALA A 174 12.17 -4.69 -5.71
CA ALA A 174 12.79 -5.84 -5.07
C ALA A 174 13.59 -6.68 -6.06
N PHE A 175 13.07 -6.88 -7.27
CA PHE A 175 13.70 -7.70 -8.30
C PHE A 175 15.02 -7.10 -8.80
N MET A 176 15.07 -5.79 -9.07
CA MET A 176 16.31 -5.10 -9.44
C MET A 176 17.40 -5.30 -8.37
N ASN A 177 17.03 -5.14 -7.10
CA ASN A 177 17.95 -5.34 -5.99
C ASN A 177 18.34 -6.81 -5.80
N ALA A 178 17.41 -7.75 -6.01
CA ALA A 178 17.68 -9.18 -5.93
C ALA A 178 18.62 -9.66 -7.04
N LEU A 179 18.47 -9.15 -8.26
CA LEU A 179 19.38 -9.41 -9.38
C LEU A 179 20.80 -8.95 -9.05
N GLU A 180 20.96 -7.74 -8.51
CA GLU A 180 22.26 -7.21 -8.10
C GLU A 180 22.92 -8.08 -7.03
N ILE A 181 22.17 -8.48 -6.00
CA ILE A 181 22.68 -9.37 -4.94
C ILE A 181 23.01 -10.76 -5.48
N ALA A 182 22.24 -11.26 -6.46
CA ALA A 182 22.48 -12.53 -7.12
C ALA A 182 23.64 -12.47 -8.14
N GLY A 183 24.12 -11.28 -8.50
CA GLY A 183 25.12 -11.07 -9.55
C GLY A 183 24.60 -11.38 -10.96
N LYS A 184 23.32 -11.09 -11.23
CA LYS A 184 22.64 -11.41 -12.49
C LYS A 184 22.21 -10.14 -13.24
N ASP A 185 22.21 -10.20 -14.56
CA ASP A 185 21.64 -9.15 -15.43
C ASP A 185 20.20 -9.51 -15.81
N ALA A 186 19.29 -8.52 -15.80
CA ALA A 186 17.90 -8.71 -16.22
C ALA A 186 17.80 -9.22 -17.67
N ALA A 187 18.71 -8.79 -18.55
CA ALA A 187 18.72 -9.15 -19.96
C ALA A 187 19.03 -10.64 -20.23
N ASP A 188 19.63 -11.33 -19.25
CA ASP A 188 20.03 -12.73 -19.35
C ASP A 188 19.27 -13.65 -18.39
N ALA A 189 18.59 -13.08 -17.39
CA ALA A 189 17.84 -13.82 -16.39
C ALA A 189 16.62 -14.54 -16.99
N LYS A 190 16.50 -15.84 -16.72
CA LYS A 190 15.30 -16.64 -17.01
C LYS A 190 14.27 -16.49 -15.90
N VAL A 191 13.11 -15.93 -16.23
CA VAL A 191 12.08 -15.59 -15.24
C VAL A 191 10.82 -16.40 -15.48
N VAL A 192 10.35 -17.08 -14.45
CA VAL A 192 9.10 -17.84 -14.44
C VAL A 192 8.04 -17.07 -13.68
N PHE A 193 6.94 -16.77 -14.35
CA PHE A 193 5.74 -16.21 -13.72
C PHE A 193 4.70 -17.31 -13.51
N ASN A 194 4.10 -17.37 -12.31
CA ASN A 194 2.93 -18.20 -12.06
C ASN A 194 1.73 -17.32 -11.70
N GLY A 195 0.72 -17.35 -12.55
CA GLY A 195 -0.45 -16.47 -12.50
C GLY A 195 -0.54 -15.61 -13.76
N ALA A 196 -1.56 -15.85 -14.59
CA ALA A 196 -1.87 -15.08 -15.80
C ALA A 196 -3.14 -14.22 -15.62
N GLY A 197 -3.37 -13.75 -14.40
CA GLY A 197 -4.42 -12.78 -14.06
C GLY A 197 -3.92 -11.34 -14.20
N ALA A 198 -4.68 -10.39 -13.63
CA ALA A 198 -4.41 -8.95 -13.77
C ALA A 198 -2.99 -8.56 -13.32
N ALA A 199 -2.67 -8.88 -12.07
CA ALA A 199 -1.37 -8.61 -11.45
C ALA A 199 -0.22 -9.34 -12.15
N GLY A 200 -0.41 -10.59 -12.58
CA GLY A 200 0.63 -11.38 -13.25
C GLY A 200 1.00 -10.85 -14.62
N ILE A 201 0.00 -10.51 -15.44
CA ILE A 201 0.22 -9.91 -16.75
C ILE A 201 0.87 -8.52 -16.60
N ALA A 202 0.37 -7.68 -15.70
CA ALA A 202 0.93 -6.34 -15.48
C ALA A 202 2.38 -6.40 -14.97
N THR A 203 2.66 -7.27 -13.98
CA THR A 203 4.01 -7.45 -13.44
C THR A 203 4.97 -8.01 -14.48
N ALA A 204 4.55 -8.99 -15.28
CA ALA A 204 5.37 -9.53 -16.36
C ALA A 204 5.72 -8.45 -17.41
N LYS A 205 4.73 -7.67 -17.88
CA LYS A 205 4.99 -6.54 -18.79
C LYS A 205 5.95 -5.50 -18.20
N PHE A 206 5.80 -5.22 -16.91
CA PHE A 206 6.68 -4.29 -16.22
C PHE A 206 8.11 -4.83 -16.13
N PHE A 207 8.30 -6.13 -15.86
CA PHE A 207 9.63 -6.76 -15.85
C PHE A 207 10.31 -6.70 -17.22
N LEU A 208 9.55 -6.82 -18.32
CA LEU A 208 10.08 -6.58 -19.67
C LEU A 208 10.59 -5.14 -19.83
N THR A 209 9.85 -4.16 -19.29
CA THR A 209 10.26 -2.74 -19.30
C THR A 209 11.50 -2.49 -18.44
N LEU A 210 11.72 -3.29 -17.39
CA LEU A 210 12.93 -3.26 -16.56
C LEU A 210 14.14 -3.94 -17.22
N GLY A 211 13.97 -4.58 -18.38
CA GLY A 211 15.07 -5.15 -19.19
C GLY A 211 15.05 -6.67 -19.32
N VAL A 212 14.08 -7.37 -18.72
CA VAL A 212 13.91 -8.82 -18.97
C VAL A 212 13.53 -9.03 -20.43
N LYS A 213 14.23 -9.93 -21.12
CA LYS A 213 13.90 -10.26 -22.52
C LYS A 213 12.67 -11.14 -22.60
N ALA A 214 11.82 -10.91 -23.61
CA ALA A 214 10.57 -11.64 -23.79
C ALA A 214 10.81 -13.16 -24.01
N GLU A 215 11.91 -13.53 -24.66
CA GLU A 215 12.31 -14.92 -24.84
C GLU A 215 12.74 -15.62 -23.54
N ASN A 216 13.14 -14.88 -22.51
CA ASN A 216 13.56 -15.41 -21.22
C ASN A 216 12.43 -15.44 -20.18
N LEU A 217 11.25 -14.94 -20.52
CA LEU A 217 10.09 -14.93 -19.63
C LEU A 217 9.12 -16.06 -19.99
N THR A 218 8.92 -16.98 -19.06
CA THR A 218 7.93 -18.07 -19.18
C THR A 218 6.78 -17.82 -18.22
N MET A 219 5.54 -17.84 -18.70
CA MET A 219 4.35 -17.65 -17.87
C MET A 219 3.55 -18.95 -17.76
N CYS A 220 3.08 -19.25 -16.55
CA CYS A 220 2.19 -20.36 -16.23
C CYS A 220 0.82 -19.82 -15.75
N ASP A 221 -0.23 -20.56 -16.06
CA ASP A 221 -1.57 -20.36 -15.51
C ASP A 221 -2.12 -21.68 -14.93
N SER A 222 -3.42 -21.74 -14.67
CA SER A 222 -4.08 -22.92 -14.09
C SER A 222 -3.98 -24.21 -14.94
N HIS A 223 -3.55 -24.16 -16.20
CA HIS A 223 -3.30 -25.37 -17.01
C HIS A 223 -1.82 -25.54 -17.39
N GLY A 224 -0.90 -24.87 -16.68
CA GLY A 224 0.54 -25.00 -16.88
C GLY A 224 1.14 -23.90 -17.76
N VAL A 225 2.23 -24.21 -18.45
CA VAL A 225 3.00 -23.25 -19.27
C VAL A 225 2.15 -22.71 -20.42
N ILE A 226 2.23 -21.41 -20.68
CA ILE A 226 1.59 -20.75 -21.82
C ILE A 226 2.53 -20.90 -23.03
N TYR A 227 2.11 -21.68 -24.03
CA TYR A 227 2.88 -21.97 -25.23
C TYR A 227 2.03 -21.82 -26.50
N ALA A 228 2.69 -21.71 -27.65
CA ALA A 228 2.02 -21.54 -28.94
C ALA A 228 1.19 -22.77 -29.32
N GLY A 229 -0.08 -22.58 -29.68
CA GLY A 229 -1.00 -23.67 -30.03
C GLY A 229 -1.65 -24.40 -28.84
N ARG A 230 -1.50 -23.88 -27.62
CA ARG A 230 -2.21 -24.37 -26.43
C ARG A 230 -3.68 -23.93 -26.42
N ASP A 231 -4.55 -24.76 -25.86
CA ASP A 231 -5.95 -24.45 -25.53
C ASP A 231 -6.22 -24.71 -24.02
N PRO A 232 -6.96 -23.86 -23.28
CA PRO A 232 -7.51 -22.56 -23.68
C PRO A 232 -6.44 -21.44 -23.75
N MET A 233 -6.58 -20.58 -24.76
CA MET A 233 -5.78 -19.35 -24.93
C MET A 233 -6.68 -18.12 -25.01
N THR A 234 -6.22 -16.98 -24.48
CA THR A 234 -6.92 -15.69 -24.59
C THR A 234 -5.99 -14.64 -25.23
N PRO A 235 -6.52 -13.59 -25.89
CA PRO A 235 -5.70 -12.56 -26.53
C PRO A 235 -4.68 -11.88 -25.60
N VAL A 236 -5.02 -11.75 -24.31
CA VAL A 236 -4.12 -11.15 -23.31
C VAL A 236 -2.93 -12.06 -22.93
N LYS A 237 -3.04 -13.38 -23.17
CA LYS A 237 -2.01 -14.39 -22.89
C LYS A 237 -1.11 -14.66 -24.10
N GLU A 238 -1.61 -14.44 -25.32
CA GLU A 238 -0.87 -14.68 -26.56
C GLU A 238 0.54 -14.06 -26.59
N PRO A 239 0.77 -12.81 -26.12
CA PRO A 239 2.13 -12.24 -26.09
C PRO A 239 3.12 -13.02 -25.21
N PHE A 240 2.62 -13.79 -24.25
CA PHE A 240 3.43 -14.57 -23.32
C PHE A 240 3.63 -16.03 -23.77
N ALA A 241 3.01 -16.45 -24.88
CA ALA A 241 3.22 -17.77 -25.43
C ALA A 241 4.68 -17.97 -25.87
N ARG A 242 5.33 -19.00 -25.33
CA ARG A 242 6.71 -19.38 -25.69
C ARG A 242 6.75 -20.67 -26.52
N ASP A 243 7.74 -20.78 -27.38
CA ASP A 243 8.09 -22.05 -28.03
C ASP A 243 9.03 -22.81 -27.08
N THR A 244 8.49 -23.82 -26.40
CA THR A 244 9.19 -24.59 -25.36
C THR A 244 8.59 -25.98 -25.22
N GLU A 245 9.38 -26.93 -24.72
CA GLU A 245 8.92 -28.28 -24.37
C GLU A 245 8.32 -28.35 -22.95
N ALA A 246 8.57 -27.36 -22.10
CA ALA A 246 8.01 -27.30 -20.75
C ALA A 246 6.47 -27.27 -20.78
N ARG A 247 5.82 -28.04 -19.91
CA ARG A 247 4.34 -28.09 -19.82
C ARG A 247 3.82 -27.76 -18.43
N THR A 248 4.57 -28.09 -17.40
CA THR A 248 4.20 -27.84 -16.00
C THR A 248 5.01 -26.69 -15.40
N LEU A 249 4.56 -26.16 -14.26
CA LEU A 249 5.33 -25.20 -13.49
C LEU A 249 6.68 -25.78 -13.05
N ALA A 250 6.71 -27.05 -12.65
CA ALA A 250 7.95 -27.73 -12.29
C ALA A 250 8.95 -27.74 -13.45
N ASP A 251 8.49 -28.04 -14.67
CA ASP A 251 9.37 -28.03 -15.86
C ASP A 251 9.95 -26.64 -16.11
N ALA A 252 9.13 -25.58 -15.97
CA ALA A 252 9.56 -24.21 -16.20
C ALA A 252 10.58 -23.72 -15.16
N MET A 253 10.50 -24.23 -13.93
CA MET A 253 11.39 -23.84 -12.82
C MET A 253 12.82 -24.39 -12.95
N VAL A 254 13.01 -25.46 -13.74
CA VAL A 254 14.34 -26.08 -13.92
C VAL A 254 15.31 -25.07 -14.55
N GLY A 255 16.36 -24.71 -13.82
CA GLY A 255 17.37 -23.75 -14.26
C GLY A 255 16.86 -22.32 -14.43
N ALA A 256 15.68 -21.98 -13.89
CA ALA A 256 15.20 -20.60 -13.85
C ALA A 256 16.02 -19.76 -12.85
N ASP A 257 16.25 -18.49 -13.17
CA ASP A 257 16.95 -17.53 -12.31
C ASP A 257 16.02 -16.90 -11.28
N ALA A 258 14.76 -16.70 -11.66
CA ALA A 258 13.75 -16.08 -10.83
C ALA A 258 12.38 -16.72 -11.01
N PHE A 259 11.63 -16.79 -9.92
CA PHE A 259 10.23 -17.14 -9.85
C PHE A 259 9.43 -15.97 -9.28
N VAL A 260 8.31 -15.63 -9.93
CA VAL A 260 7.35 -14.63 -9.45
C VAL A 260 5.95 -15.23 -9.46
N GLY A 261 5.44 -15.53 -8.27
CA GLY A 261 4.08 -16.03 -8.05
C GLY A 261 3.13 -14.91 -7.63
N VAL A 262 2.02 -14.79 -8.34
CA VAL A 262 0.87 -13.93 -8.02
C VAL A 262 -0.43 -14.71 -8.27
N SER A 263 -0.52 -15.86 -7.62
CA SER A 263 -1.46 -16.94 -7.94
C SER A 263 -2.13 -17.51 -6.68
N ILE A 264 -2.11 -18.83 -6.52
CA ILE A 264 -2.69 -19.55 -5.39
C ILE A 264 -1.60 -20.04 -4.44
N GLY A 265 -1.91 -20.08 -3.15
CA GLY A 265 -0.98 -20.61 -2.15
C GLY A 265 -0.68 -22.10 -2.33
N GLY A 266 0.55 -22.51 -2.02
CA GLY A 266 0.99 -23.91 -2.10
C GLY A 266 1.24 -24.44 -3.52
N ALA A 267 1.35 -23.58 -4.52
CA ALA A 267 1.65 -23.97 -5.90
C ALA A 267 3.11 -24.42 -6.12
N VAL A 268 4.03 -24.06 -5.22
CA VAL A 268 5.46 -24.34 -5.33
C VAL A 268 5.92 -25.16 -4.13
N ASP A 269 6.73 -26.18 -4.40
CA ASP A 269 7.39 -26.99 -3.37
C ASP A 269 8.91 -26.76 -3.35
N GLY A 270 9.57 -27.36 -2.35
CA GLY A 270 11.02 -27.21 -2.21
C GLY A 270 11.85 -27.91 -3.28
N ASP A 271 11.32 -28.93 -3.97
CA ASP A 271 12.03 -29.60 -5.07
C ASP A 271 12.10 -28.69 -6.30
N MET A 272 11.02 -27.96 -6.60
CA MET A 272 11.01 -26.93 -7.64
C MET A 272 12.06 -25.84 -7.34
N VAL A 273 12.14 -25.34 -6.10
CA VAL A 273 13.17 -24.34 -5.70
C VAL A 273 14.59 -24.91 -5.81
N ARG A 274 14.80 -26.17 -5.43
CA ARG A 274 16.10 -26.85 -5.61
C ARG A 274 16.52 -27.00 -7.07
N SER A 275 15.56 -27.09 -7.98
CA SER A 275 15.82 -27.26 -9.42
C SER A 275 16.23 -25.97 -10.15
N MET A 276 16.06 -24.80 -9.52
CA MET A 276 16.40 -23.50 -10.07
C MET A 276 17.93 -23.29 -10.17
N ALA A 277 18.33 -22.25 -10.91
CA ALA A 277 19.73 -21.83 -11.02
C ALA A 277 20.32 -21.36 -9.67
N ASP A 278 21.63 -21.15 -9.63
CA ASP A 278 22.32 -20.62 -8.44
C ASP A 278 21.84 -19.21 -8.07
N ASN A 279 21.79 -18.91 -6.77
CA ASN A 279 21.19 -17.70 -6.22
C ASN A 279 19.77 -17.44 -6.76
N PRO A 280 18.83 -18.39 -6.59
CA PRO A 280 17.51 -18.24 -7.16
C PRO A 280 16.71 -17.17 -6.44
N ILE A 281 16.02 -16.34 -7.20
CA ILE A 281 15.13 -15.30 -6.70
C ILE A 281 13.71 -15.89 -6.63
N VAL A 282 13.10 -15.96 -5.46
CA VAL A 282 11.79 -16.59 -5.25
C VAL A 282 10.82 -15.59 -4.63
N PHE A 283 9.98 -14.99 -5.45
CA PHE A 283 8.95 -14.03 -5.02
C PHE A 283 7.60 -14.74 -4.97
N ALA A 284 7.16 -15.13 -3.77
CA ALA A 284 5.88 -15.81 -3.55
C ALA A 284 4.87 -14.81 -2.96
N LEU A 285 4.15 -14.10 -3.84
CA LEU A 285 3.41 -12.90 -3.50
C LEU A 285 1.90 -13.13 -3.28
N ALA A 286 1.41 -14.37 -3.41
CA ALA A 286 0.02 -14.70 -3.08
C ALA A 286 -0.31 -14.39 -1.61
N ASN A 287 -1.52 -13.87 -1.39
CA ASN A 287 -2.05 -13.54 -0.06
C ASN A 287 -3.39 -14.27 0.18
N PRO A 288 -3.70 -14.67 1.43
CA PRO A 288 -2.84 -14.60 2.63
C PRO A 288 -1.77 -15.70 2.70
N ASN A 289 -1.89 -16.73 1.86
CA ASN A 289 -0.99 -17.87 1.82
C ASN A 289 -0.14 -17.80 0.55
N PRO A 290 1.20 -17.73 0.66
CA PRO A 290 2.11 -17.64 -0.49
C PRO A 290 2.18 -18.96 -1.27
N GLU A 291 2.67 -18.89 -2.51
CA GLU A 291 2.90 -20.06 -3.38
C GLU A 291 3.79 -21.11 -2.73
N ILE A 292 4.78 -20.67 -1.94
CA ILE A 292 5.58 -21.47 -1.03
C ILE A 292 5.76 -20.67 0.28
N PRO A 293 5.59 -21.29 1.46
CA PRO A 293 5.89 -20.61 2.72
C PRO A 293 7.36 -20.14 2.77
N TYR A 294 7.60 -18.94 3.30
CA TYR A 294 8.94 -18.37 3.38
C TYR A 294 9.95 -19.30 4.07
N PRO A 295 9.63 -19.94 5.23
CA PRO A 295 10.55 -20.88 5.87
C PRO A 295 10.91 -22.08 4.97
N ASP A 296 9.96 -22.57 4.17
CA ASP A 296 10.16 -23.72 3.28
C ASP A 296 11.04 -23.33 2.08
N ALA A 297 10.87 -22.13 1.55
CA ALA A 297 11.74 -21.60 0.49
C ALA A 297 13.19 -21.47 0.97
N ILE A 298 13.41 -20.90 2.16
CA ILE A 298 14.75 -20.75 2.76
C ILE A 298 15.34 -22.12 3.14
N ALA A 299 14.53 -23.06 3.63
CA ALA A 299 14.99 -24.42 3.95
C ALA A 299 15.35 -25.25 2.70
N SER A 300 14.84 -24.86 1.52
CA SER A 300 15.07 -25.62 0.30
C SER A 300 16.52 -25.57 -0.19
N ARG A 301 17.22 -24.43 0.01
CA ARG A 301 18.66 -24.25 -0.25
C ARG A 301 19.17 -22.92 0.35
N PRO A 302 20.46 -22.82 0.73
CA PRO A 302 21.00 -21.70 1.52
C PRO A 302 21.16 -20.38 0.76
N ASP A 303 21.14 -20.41 -0.57
CA ASP A 303 21.38 -19.27 -1.46
C ASP A 303 20.09 -18.69 -2.08
N VAL A 304 18.90 -19.07 -1.60
CA VAL A 304 17.64 -18.45 -2.02
C VAL A 304 17.58 -16.98 -1.61
N ILE A 305 17.04 -16.14 -2.49
CA ILE A 305 16.66 -14.76 -2.21
C ILE A 305 15.14 -14.71 -2.28
N ALA A 306 14.47 -14.66 -1.12
CA ALA A 306 13.01 -14.77 -1.04
C ALA A 306 12.33 -13.46 -0.70
N ALA A 307 11.14 -13.24 -1.28
CA ALA A 307 10.23 -12.15 -0.93
C ALA A 307 8.79 -12.66 -0.91
N THR A 308 7.93 -12.03 -0.09
CA THR A 308 6.50 -12.40 0.01
C THR A 308 5.63 -11.15 0.14
N GLY A 309 4.31 -11.31 0.03
CA GLY A 309 3.36 -10.24 0.39
C GLY A 309 3.17 -10.03 1.89
N ARG A 310 3.72 -10.93 2.72
CA ARG A 310 3.43 -11.00 4.15
C ARG A 310 4.36 -10.13 5.00
N SER A 311 3.80 -9.52 6.05
CA SER A 311 4.51 -8.58 6.92
C SER A 311 5.43 -9.22 7.95
N ASP A 312 5.19 -10.50 8.28
CA ASP A 312 5.95 -11.27 9.26
C ASP A 312 7.28 -11.82 8.74
N PHE A 313 7.59 -11.62 7.45
CA PHE A 313 8.83 -12.06 6.83
C PHE A 313 9.67 -10.89 6.26
N PRO A 314 10.98 -11.11 6.04
CA PRO A 314 11.81 -10.20 5.26
C PRO A 314 11.24 -9.92 3.87
N ASN A 315 11.66 -8.80 3.26
CA ASN A 315 11.31 -8.44 1.87
C ASN A 315 9.81 -8.46 1.57
N GLN A 316 9.00 -7.79 2.41
CA GLN A 316 7.57 -7.67 2.17
C GLN A 316 7.28 -6.79 0.95
N VAL A 317 6.83 -7.38 -0.16
CA VAL A 317 6.29 -6.66 -1.32
C VAL A 317 4.88 -6.19 -0.98
N ASN A 318 4.73 -4.92 -0.63
CA ASN A 318 3.47 -4.34 -0.21
C ASN A 318 3.14 -3.07 -1.00
N ASN A 319 1.98 -3.04 -1.64
CA ASN A 319 1.52 -1.93 -2.48
C ASN A 319 1.47 -0.58 -1.76
N VAL A 320 1.41 -0.55 -0.42
CA VAL A 320 1.50 0.68 0.37
C VAL A 320 2.78 1.50 0.09
N LEU A 321 3.84 0.86 -0.39
CA LEU A 321 5.09 1.50 -0.82
C LEU A 321 4.97 2.24 -2.17
N GLY A 322 3.85 2.06 -2.88
CA GLY A 322 3.62 2.57 -4.23
C GLY A 322 2.56 3.66 -4.24
N PHE A 323 1.28 3.27 -4.23
CA PHE A 323 0.17 4.15 -4.58
C PHE A 323 0.15 5.51 -3.86
N PRO A 324 0.40 5.65 -2.53
CA PRO A 324 0.30 6.95 -1.88
C PRO A 324 1.31 7.94 -2.48
N PHE A 325 2.52 7.47 -2.74
CA PHE A 325 3.65 8.31 -3.12
C PHE A 325 3.68 8.59 -4.62
N ILE A 326 3.23 7.64 -5.43
CA ILE A 326 3.03 7.84 -6.88
C ILE A 326 1.98 8.92 -7.10
N PHE A 327 0.81 8.80 -6.46
CA PHE A 327 -0.20 9.85 -6.54
C PHE A 327 0.32 11.18 -5.99
N ARG A 328 1.10 11.19 -4.90
CA ARG A 328 1.65 12.46 -4.38
C ARG A 328 2.47 13.18 -5.45
N GLY A 329 3.39 12.46 -6.10
CA GLY A 329 4.20 12.98 -7.19
C GLY A 329 3.35 13.50 -8.35
N ALA A 330 2.40 12.68 -8.81
CA ALA A 330 1.50 13.03 -9.91
C ALA A 330 0.63 14.25 -9.60
N LEU A 331 0.04 14.33 -8.41
CA LEU A 331 -0.84 15.42 -7.99
C LEU A 331 -0.09 16.75 -7.82
N ASP A 332 1.11 16.73 -7.23
CA ASP A 332 1.87 17.96 -6.97
C ASP A 332 2.33 18.66 -8.26
N VAL A 333 2.52 17.92 -9.35
CA VAL A 333 2.81 18.48 -10.69
C VAL A 333 1.59 18.53 -11.61
N ARG A 334 0.41 18.14 -11.10
CA ARG A 334 -0.84 18.02 -11.87
C ARG A 334 -0.64 17.24 -13.17
N ALA A 335 0.00 16.08 -13.06
CA ALA A 335 0.20 15.18 -14.19
C ALA A 335 -1.16 14.80 -14.81
N ARG A 336 -1.22 14.62 -16.14
CA ARG A 336 -2.45 14.16 -16.82
C ARG A 336 -2.68 12.66 -16.76
N ALA A 337 -1.62 11.89 -16.52
CA ALA A 337 -1.65 10.42 -16.47
C ALA A 337 -0.53 9.89 -15.57
N ILE A 338 -0.59 8.60 -15.21
CA ILE A 338 0.53 7.86 -14.62
C ILE A 338 1.06 6.87 -15.66
N THR A 339 2.23 7.16 -16.22
CA THR A 339 2.82 6.40 -17.33
C THR A 339 3.75 5.29 -16.87
N GLU A 340 4.16 4.41 -17.78
CA GLU A 340 5.16 3.38 -17.50
C GLU A 340 6.50 3.97 -17.04
N SER A 341 6.95 5.12 -17.57
CA SER A 341 8.20 5.73 -17.12
C SER A 341 8.11 6.24 -15.67
N MET A 342 6.96 6.78 -15.27
CA MET A 342 6.68 7.18 -13.88
C MET A 342 6.69 5.96 -12.95
N LYS A 343 6.13 4.82 -13.40
CA LYS A 343 6.16 3.54 -12.66
C LYS A 343 7.60 3.02 -12.51
N VAL A 344 8.40 3.07 -13.59
CA VAL A 344 9.83 2.72 -13.56
C VAL A 344 10.60 3.65 -12.62
N ALA A 345 10.34 4.96 -12.65
CA ALA A 345 10.97 5.93 -11.77
C ALA A 345 10.65 5.65 -10.30
N ALA A 346 9.39 5.33 -9.97
CA ALA A 346 8.98 4.92 -8.63
C ALA A 346 9.72 3.64 -8.18
N SER A 347 9.78 2.63 -9.04
CA SER A 347 10.45 1.35 -8.76
C SER A 347 11.95 1.55 -8.51
N LYS A 348 12.63 2.33 -9.34
CA LYS A 348 14.05 2.69 -9.17
C LYS A 348 14.30 3.48 -7.89
N ALA A 349 13.43 4.43 -7.55
CA ALA A 349 13.54 5.21 -6.33
C ALA A 349 13.44 4.34 -5.06
N LEU A 350 12.52 3.36 -5.06
CA LEU A 350 12.41 2.38 -3.98
C LEU A 350 13.64 1.49 -3.86
N ALA A 351 14.10 0.96 -5.00
CA ALA A 351 15.30 0.12 -5.05
C ALA A 351 16.53 0.87 -4.51
N GLN A 352 16.69 2.14 -4.90
CA GLN A 352 17.77 2.99 -4.40
C GLN A 352 17.64 3.27 -2.89
N LEU A 353 16.43 3.57 -2.39
CA LEU A 353 16.24 3.85 -0.97
C LEU A 353 16.61 2.65 -0.08
N ALA A 354 16.38 1.42 -0.53
CA ALA A 354 16.76 0.22 0.23
C ALA A 354 18.28 0.12 0.46
N LYS A 355 19.09 0.74 -0.41
CA LYS A 355 20.56 0.77 -0.32
C LYS A 355 21.09 1.82 0.64
N GLU A 356 20.25 2.77 1.03
CA GLU A 356 20.63 3.83 1.97
C GLU A 356 20.57 3.32 3.42
N PRO A 357 21.44 3.84 4.32
CA PRO A 357 21.40 3.48 5.73
C PRO A 357 20.00 3.65 6.34
N VAL A 358 19.51 2.63 7.05
CA VAL A 358 18.16 2.65 7.62
C VAL A 358 18.10 3.61 8.82
N HIS A 359 17.11 4.49 8.83
CA HIS A 359 16.94 5.47 9.90
C HIS A 359 16.47 4.79 11.21
N GLU A 360 17.01 5.20 12.36
CA GLU A 360 16.66 4.61 13.67
C GLU A 360 15.16 4.60 13.97
N GLY A 361 14.43 5.62 13.48
CA GLY A 361 12.98 5.69 13.65
C GLY A 361 12.24 4.51 13.02
N VAL A 362 12.79 3.94 11.94
CA VAL A 362 12.24 2.75 11.27
C VAL A 362 12.56 1.51 12.09
N LEU A 363 13.81 1.35 12.51
CA LEU A 363 14.26 0.25 13.37
C LEU A 363 13.38 0.14 14.64
N LYS A 364 13.15 1.28 15.32
CA LYS A 364 12.27 1.37 16.50
C LYS A 364 10.80 1.06 16.19
N ALA A 365 10.31 1.36 14.98
CA ALA A 365 8.92 1.11 14.63
C ALA A 365 8.62 -0.37 14.36
N TYR A 366 9.64 -1.16 14.04
CA TYR A 366 9.52 -2.59 13.77
C TYR A 366 10.17 -3.48 14.86
N ASP A 367 10.72 -2.87 15.91
CA ASP A 367 11.44 -3.57 16.99
C ASP A 367 12.61 -4.41 16.45
N ILE A 368 13.44 -3.80 15.59
CA ILE A 368 14.59 -4.43 14.94
C ILE A 368 15.87 -3.68 15.31
N ASP A 369 16.93 -4.39 15.69
CA ASP A 369 18.22 -3.77 16.05
C ASP A 369 19.00 -3.23 14.86
N ARG A 370 18.98 -3.95 13.73
CA ARG A 370 19.76 -3.64 12.53
C ARG A 370 19.04 -4.11 11.28
N LEU A 371 19.06 -3.27 10.25
CA LEU A 371 18.51 -3.58 8.93
C LEU A 371 19.41 -2.92 7.88
N GLU A 372 19.94 -3.73 6.97
CA GLU A 372 20.90 -3.29 5.96
C GLU A 372 20.64 -4.00 4.64
N TYR A 373 20.95 -3.32 3.54
CA TYR A 373 20.79 -3.83 2.19
C TYR A 373 21.44 -5.21 2.02
N GLY A 374 20.67 -6.17 1.54
CA GLY A 374 21.10 -7.55 1.40
C GLY A 374 19.93 -8.50 1.14
N ARG A 375 20.19 -9.81 1.29
CA ARG A 375 19.22 -10.87 0.97
C ARG A 375 17.91 -10.76 1.75
N GLU A 376 17.94 -10.17 2.95
CA GLU A 376 16.77 -9.99 3.82
C GLU A 376 16.23 -8.53 3.81
N TYR A 377 16.81 -7.65 2.99
CA TYR A 377 16.36 -6.28 2.83
C TYR A 377 16.58 -5.75 1.41
N LEU A 378 15.65 -6.11 0.53
CA LEU A 378 15.62 -5.72 -0.88
C LEU A 378 14.82 -4.44 -1.12
N ILE A 379 13.89 -4.11 -0.23
CA ILE A 379 12.94 -3.00 -0.38
C ILE A 379 12.68 -2.33 0.98
N PRO A 380 12.45 -1.00 0.99
CA PRO A 380 12.24 -0.27 2.22
C PRO A 380 10.97 -0.70 2.95
N LYS A 381 10.94 -0.50 4.26
CA LYS A 381 9.74 -0.78 5.07
C LYS A 381 8.68 0.32 4.91
N PRO A 382 7.37 0.00 4.92
CA PRO A 382 6.28 0.98 4.81
C PRO A 382 6.35 2.20 5.74
N PHE A 383 6.81 2.02 6.98
CA PHE A 383 6.95 3.12 7.94
C PHE A 383 8.25 3.93 7.78
N ASP A 384 9.06 3.67 6.74
CA ASP A 384 10.16 4.57 6.40
C ASP A 384 9.60 5.86 5.77
N PRO A 385 9.66 7.00 6.48
CA PRO A 385 9.08 8.24 5.96
C PRO A 385 9.81 8.74 4.70
N ARG A 386 11.02 8.24 4.43
CA ARG A 386 11.80 8.61 3.25
C ARG A 386 11.18 8.15 1.96
N VAL A 387 10.33 7.13 1.97
CA VAL A 387 9.62 6.68 0.76
C VAL A 387 8.89 7.85 0.10
N LEU A 388 8.27 8.74 0.89
CA LEU A 388 7.60 9.94 0.38
C LEU A 388 8.51 10.85 -0.44
N TRP A 389 9.68 11.18 0.07
CA TRP A 389 10.60 12.12 -0.58
C TRP A 389 11.70 11.43 -1.42
N TYR A 390 11.53 10.15 -1.71
CA TYR A 390 12.25 9.43 -2.76
C TYR A 390 11.33 9.17 -3.96
N VAL A 391 10.13 8.63 -3.73
CA VAL A 391 9.21 8.22 -4.80
C VAL A 391 8.50 9.41 -5.42
N ALA A 392 7.90 10.30 -4.61
CA ALA A 392 7.11 11.41 -5.17
C ALA A 392 7.96 12.37 -6.04
N PRO A 393 9.20 12.75 -5.67
CA PRO A 393 10.07 13.52 -6.56
C PRO A 393 10.44 12.79 -7.85
N ALA A 394 10.75 11.48 -7.79
CA ALA A 394 11.09 10.71 -8.99
C ALA A 394 9.92 10.63 -9.97
N VAL A 395 8.71 10.43 -9.46
CA VAL A 395 7.47 10.41 -10.26
C VAL A 395 7.15 11.78 -10.85
N ALA A 396 7.27 12.85 -10.05
CA ALA A 396 7.07 14.23 -10.49
C ALA A 396 8.07 14.63 -11.59
N GLN A 397 9.34 14.21 -11.47
CA GLN A 397 10.36 14.44 -12.47
C GLN A 397 10.04 13.70 -13.77
N ALA A 398 9.69 12.40 -13.70
CA ALA A 398 9.33 11.62 -14.88
C ALA A 398 8.12 12.24 -15.64
N ALA A 399 7.09 12.68 -14.91
CA ALA A 399 5.94 13.37 -15.50
C ALA A 399 6.33 14.71 -16.16
N THR A 400 7.32 15.41 -15.60
CA THR A 400 7.86 16.66 -16.15
C THR A 400 8.65 16.40 -17.43
N ASP A 401 9.52 15.40 -17.41
CA ASP A 401 10.38 15.02 -18.54
C ASP A 401 9.56 14.55 -19.75
N GLU A 402 8.40 13.91 -19.51
CA GLU A 402 7.46 13.50 -20.56
C GLU A 402 6.50 14.62 -21.02
N GLY A 403 6.52 15.79 -20.39
CA GLY A 403 5.63 16.91 -20.71
C GLY A 403 4.16 16.68 -20.29
N LEU A 404 3.91 15.75 -19.36
CA LEU A 404 2.57 15.47 -18.82
C LEU A 404 2.22 16.32 -17.61
N ALA A 405 3.22 16.91 -16.95
CA ALA A 405 3.04 17.83 -15.84
C ALA A 405 2.46 19.19 -16.29
N GLN A 406 1.30 19.58 -15.75
CA GLN A 406 0.76 20.92 -15.97
C GLN A 406 1.45 21.97 -15.08
N LEU A 407 2.05 21.53 -13.98
CA LEU A 407 2.97 22.32 -13.16
C LEU A 407 4.32 21.61 -13.12
N PRO A 408 5.16 21.78 -14.16
CA PRO A 408 6.49 21.16 -14.24
C PRO A 408 7.33 21.36 -12.98
N LEU A 409 8.06 20.33 -12.60
CA LEU A 409 8.99 20.38 -11.47
C LEU A 409 10.22 21.22 -11.83
N GLU A 410 10.32 22.43 -11.27
CA GLU A 410 11.47 23.33 -11.52
C GLU A 410 12.67 23.05 -10.62
N ASP A 411 12.43 22.75 -9.34
CA ASP A 411 13.46 22.47 -8.33
C ASP A 411 13.10 21.25 -7.49
N ALA A 412 13.71 20.11 -7.83
CA ALA A 412 13.48 18.84 -7.15
C ALA A 412 13.94 18.86 -5.68
N ALA A 413 14.97 19.63 -5.35
CA ALA A 413 15.47 19.72 -3.98
C ALA A 413 14.51 20.54 -3.09
N ALA A 414 14.04 21.68 -3.60
CA ALA A 414 13.03 22.49 -2.91
C ALA A 414 11.72 21.72 -2.71
N TYR A 415 11.30 20.95 -3.72
CA TYR A 415 10.12 20.08 -3.63
C TYR A 415 10.30 19.00 -2.56
N THR A 416 11.44 18.30 -2.55
CA THR A 416 11.79 17.31 -1.52
C THR A 416 11.74 17.90 -0.11
N GLU A 417 12.29 19.10 0.09
CA GLU A 417 12.22 19.79 1.39
C GLU A 417 10.79 20.20 1.76
N SER A 418 9.95 20.54 0.78
CA SER A 418 8.54 20.81 1.02
C SER A 418 7.78 19.57 1.53
N LEU A 419 8.06 18.39 0.97
CA LEU A 419 7.48 17.12 1.40
C LEU A 419 7.91 16.75 2.83
N LYS A 420 9.21 16.91 3.13
CA LYS A 420 9.74 16.72 4.49
C LYS A 420 9.01 17.63 5.49
N ARG A 421 8.83 18.93 5.18
CA ARG A 421 8.10 19.86 6.04
C ARG A 421 6.64 19.47 6.22
N ARG A 422 5.93 19.08 5.15
CA ARG A 422 4.54 18.62 5.21
C ARG A 422 4.39 17.43 6.16
N PHE A 423 5.27 16.44 6.03
CA PHE A 423 5.25 15.25 6.88
C PHE A 423 5.69 15.55 8.32
N GLN A 424 6.73 16.37 8.51
CA GLN A 424 7.21 16.76 9.83
C GLN A 424 6.22 17.66 10.58
N ALA A 425 5.45 18.54 9.95
CA ALA A 425 4.48 19.37 10.66
C ALA A 425 3.38 18.54 11.35
N SER A 426 2.96 17.44 10.72
CA SER A 426 1.96 16.51 11.27
C SER A 426 2.55 15.58 12.34
N TYR A 427 3.82 15.17 12.19
CA TYR A 427 4.46 14.19 13.08
C TYR A 427 5.28 14.80 14.22
N ALA A 428 5.89 15.97 14.00
CA ALA A 428 6.85 16.57 14.93
C ALA A 428 6.19 17.01 16.24
N LEU A 429 4.93 17.41 16.23
CA LEU A 429 4.25 17.77 17.48
C LEU A 429 4.07 16.55 18.39
N MET A 430 3.45 15.49 17.88
CA MET A 430 3.23 14.27 18.66
C MET A 430 4.53 13.54 18.99
N ARG A 431 5.46 13.41 18.03
CA ARG A 431 6.76 12.79 18.29
C ARG A 431 7.61 13.59 19.27
N ARG A 432 7.61 14.94 19.24
CA ARG A 432 8.29 15.73 20.26
C ARG A 432 7.69 15.52 21.64
N VAL A 433 6.36 15.42 21.74
CA VAL A 433 5.67 15.11 23.01
C VAL A 433 6.05 13.71 23.50
N THR A 434 5.97 12.68 22.65
CA THR A 434 6.29 11.30 23.02
C THR A 434 7.76 11.09 23.34
N VAL A 435 8.70 11.63 22.54
CA VAL A 435 10.15 11.52 22.81
C VAL A 435 10.51 12.21 24.12
N LYS A 436 9.98 13.42 24.35
CA LYS A 436 10.22 14.14 25.60
C LYS A 436 9.60 13.44 26.81
N ALA A 437 8.45 12.76 26.63
CA ALA A 437 7.85 11.94 27.68
C ALA A 437 8.71 10.69 27.99
N ARG A 438 9.31 10.05 26.99
CA ARG A 438 10.20 8.89 27.16
C ARG A 438 11.52 9.24 27.86
N GLU A 439 12.09 10.42 27.61
CA GLU A 439 13.33 10.88 28.28
C GLU A 439 13.17 11.00 29.80
N ARG A 440 11.94 11.21 30.27
CA ARG A 440 11.59 11.26 31.69
C ARG A 440 10.20 10.68 31.87
N ALA A 441 10.13 9.36 32.02
CA ALA A 441 8.88 8.66 32.31
C ALA A 441 8.22 9.30 33.55
N MET A 442 7.14 10.03 33.32
CA MET A 442 6.37 10.65 34.40
C MET A 442 5.31 9.66 34.87
N ARG A 443 4.95 9.74 36.15
CA ARG A 443 3.77 9.04 36.66
C ARG A 443 2.51 9.74 36.16
N VAL A 444 1.63 8.99 35.50
CA VAL A 444 0.39 9.52 34.90
C VAL A 444 -0.80 8.82 35.52
N VAL A 445 -1.68 9.61 36.14
CA VAL A 445 -2.87 9.09 36.81
C VAL A 445 -4.02 8.99 35.82
N TYR A 446 -4.59 7.79 35.71
CA TYR A 446 -5.76 7.47 34.93
C TYR A 446 -6.96 7.32 35.86
N PRO A 447 -7.88 8.30 35.89
CA PRO A 447 -9.11 8.17 36.64
C PRO A 447 -10.02 7.13 35.98
N HIS A 448 -10.85 6.44 36.78
CA HIS A 448 -11.85 5.46 36.34
C HIS A 448 -11.33 4.07 35.98
N GLY A 449 -10.71 3.37 36.93
CA GLY A 449 -10.26 1.98 36.77
C GLY A 449 -11.37 0.95 36.50
N ALA A 450 -12.64 1.30 36.70
CA ALA A 450 -13.77 0.48 36.27
C ALA A 450 -14.05 0.55 34.76
N ASP A 451 -13.32 1.38 34.00
CA ASP A 451 -13.43 1.48 32.55
C ASP A 451 -12.31 0.70 31.85
N ILE A 452 -12.67 -0.32 31.08
CA ILE A 452 -11.71 -1.13 30.32
C ILE A 452 -10.87 -0.32 29.34
N ARG A 453 -11.36 0.83 28.87
CA ARG A 453 -10.63 1.74 27.98
C ARG A 453 -9.44 2.37 28.70
N VAL A 454 -9.62 2.69 29.98
CA VAL A 454 -8.56 3.22 30.86
C VAL A 454 -7.49 2.16 31.10
N ILE A 455 -7.91 0.93 31.40
CA ILE A 455 -6.98 -0.19 31.60
C ILE A 455 -6.14 -0.44 30.33
N ARG A 456 -6.77 -0.47 29.15
CA ARG A 456 -6.08 -0.65 27.86
C ARG A 456 -5.13 0.51 27.54
N ALA A 457 -5.52 1.75 27.87
CA ALA A 457 -4.68 2.93 27.65
C ALA A 457 -3.44 2.91 28.56
N ALA A 458 -3.60 2.55 29.83
CA ALA A 458 -2.50 2.38 30.76
C ALA A 458 -1.51 1.31 30.27
N ARG A 459 -1.99 0.12 29.88
CA ARG A 459 -1.14 -0.94 29.32
C ARG A 459 -0.33 -0.46 28.11
N ARG A 460 -0.99 0.22 27.16
CA ARG A 460 -0.33 0.76 25.97
C ARG A 460 0.78 1.77 26.31
N VAL A 461 0.58 2.58 27.35
CA VAL A 461 1.61 3.53 27.80
C VAL A 461 2.84 2.84 28.37
N VAL A 462 2.67 1.69 29.04
CA VAL A 462 3.78 0.82 29.47
C VAL A 462 4.47 0.18 28.26
N ASP A 463 3.69 -0.44 27.36
CA ASP A 463 4.21 -1.07 26.12
C ASP A 463 5.07 -0.10 25.31
N GLU A 464 4.62 1.15 25.20
CA GLU A 464 5.29 2.19 24.44
C GLU A 464 6.37 2.93 25.26
N GLY A 465 6.59 2.57 26.53
CA GLY A 465 7.59 3.17 27.42
C GLY A 465 7.41 4.67 27.65
N ILE A 466 6.18 5.18 27.53
CA ILE A 466 5.90 6.63 27.51
C ILE A 466 5.88 7.23 28.92
N ALA A 467 5.32 6.49 29.89
CA ALA A 467 5.08 6.94 31.25
C ALA A 467 4.84 5.73 32.16
N GLU A 468 4.78 5.99 33.47
CA GLU A 468 4.39 5.02 34.50
C GLU A 468 2.90 5.25 34.84
N PRO A 469 1.98 4.44 34.30
CA PRO A 469 0.55 4.67 34.50
C PRO A 469 0.09 4.19 35.88
N ILE A 470 -0.75 5.00 36.51
CA ILE A 470 -1.44 4.69 37.77
C ILE A 470 -2.94 4.70 37.49
N ILE A 471 -3.61 3.56 37.61
CA ILE A 471 -5.06 3.48 37.51
C ILE A 471 -5.67 3.72 38.88
N LEU A 472 -6.59 4.68 38.98
CA LEU A 472 -7.40 4.85 40.19
C LEU A 472 -8.67 4.00 40.10
N GLY A 473 -8.78 2.96 40.94
CA GLY A 473 -9.93 2.09 40.99
C GLY A 473 -9.75 0.92 41.96
N ARG A 474 -10.84 0.22 42.25
CA ARG A 474 -10.81 -0.95 43.14
C ARG A 474 -9.95 -2.04 42.51
N VAL A 475 -8.88 -2.45 43.21
CA VAL A 475 -7.88 -3.41 42.70
C VAL A 475 -8.53 -4.69 42.15
N GLY A 476 -9.49 -5.25 42.88
CA GLY A 476 -10.19 -6.47 42.45
C GLY A 476 -11.06 -6.29 41.20
N GLU A 477 -11.66 -5.12 41.01
CA GLU A 477 -12.50 -4.82 39.85
C GLU A 477 -11.65 -4.60 38.60
N VAL A 478 -10.57 -3.83 38.72
CA VAL A 478 -9.59 -3.59 37.66
C VAL A 478 -8.96 -4.91 37.20
N GLY A 479 -8.49 -5.73 38.14
CA GLY A 479 -7.88 -7.03 37.84
C GLY A 479 -8.85 -7.99 37.14
N ARG A 480 -10.11 -8.04 37.58
CA ARG A 480 -11.14 -8.87 36.93
C ARG A 480 -11.41 -8.41 35.50
N LEU A 481 -11.60 -7.11 35.28
CA LEU A 481 -11.85 -6.54 33.94
C LEU A 481 -10.68 -6.77 32.99
N ALA A 482 -9.45 -6.66 33.49
CA ALA A 482 -8.24 -6.95 32.73
C ALA A 482 -8.17 -8.43 32.33
N ALA A 483 -8.39 -9.35 33.29
CA ALA A 483 -8.35 -10.80 33.06
C ALA A 483 -9.44 -11.28 32.08
N GLU A 484 -10.67 -10.77 32.19
CA GLU A 484 -11.77 -11.08 31.25
C GLU A 484 -11.47 -10.70 29.80
N ARG A 485 -10.48 -9.82 29.59
CA ARG A 485 -10.11 -9.27 28.28
C ARG A 485 -8.67 -9.60 27.88
N GLY A 486 -7.98 -10.45 28.64
CA GLY A 486 -6.60 -10.86 28.35
C GLY A 486 -5.59 -9.71 28.41
N ILE A 487 -5.81 -8.70 29.25
CA ILE A 487 -4.88 -7.58 29.43
C ILE A 487 -3.99 -7.87 30.65
N GLU A 488 -2.67 -7.94 30.43
CA GLU A 488 -1.69 -8.04 31.51
C GLU A 488 -1.47 -6.66 32.16
N LEU A 489 -1.39 -6.61 33.49
CA LEU A 489 -1.23 -5.35 34.25
C LEU A 489 0.21 -5.11 34.70
N ASP A 490 1.18 -5.87 34.21
CA ASP A 490 2.59 -5.72 34.58
C ASP A 490 3.11 -4.32 34.22
N GLY A 491 3.65 -3.60 35.20
CA GLY A 491 4.08 -2.21 35.01
C GLY A 491 2.96 -1.17 35.05
N VAL A 492 1.71 -1.57 35.35
CA VAL A 492 0.59 -0.67 35.63
C VAL A 492 0.28 -0.67 37.12
N GLU A 493 0.48 0.45 37.80
CA GLU A 493 0.13 0.61 39.22
C GLU A 493 -1.39 0.78 39.35
N VAL A 494 -2.03 0.13 40.32
CA VAL A 494 -3.46 0.30 40.60
C VAL A 494 -3.62 0.74 42.04
N ILE A 495 -4.17 1.94 42.24
CA ILE A 495 -4.42 2.51 43.56
C ILE A 495 -5.92 2.54 43.81
N ASP A 496 -6.35 1.97 44.94
CA ASP A 496 -7.71 2.12 45.43
C ASP A 496 -7.77 3.33 46.39
N PRO A 497 -8.34 4.47 45.97
CA PRO A 497 -8.40 5.68 46.80
C PRO A 497 -9.29 5.53 48.04
N HIS A 498 -9.98 4.38 48.21
CA HIS A 498 -10.76 4.07 49.39
C HIS A 498 -10.04 3.15 50.39
N GLN A 499 -8.86 2.63 50.05
CA GLN A 499 -8.07 1.73 50.90
C GLN A 499 -6.70 2.30 51.30
N GLU A 500 -6.23 3.37 50.65
CA GLU A 500 -4.99 4.11 50.96
C GLU A 500 -5.21 5.53 51.47
#